data_AF-A0A8S8YFP7-F1
#
_entry.id   AF-A0A8S8YFP7-F1
#
_cell.length_a   1.000
_cell.length_b   1.000
_cell.length_c   1.000
_cell.angle_alpha   90.00
_cell.angle_beta   90.00
_cell.angle_gamma   90.00
#
_symmetry.space_group_name_H-M   'P 1'
#
loop_
_entity.id
_entity.type
_entity.pdbx_description
1 polymer ?
#
loop_
_entity_poly.entity_id
_entity_poly.type
_entity_poly.pdbx_seq_one_letter_code
_entity_poly.pdbx_strand_id
1 'polypeptide(L)'
;MSKEEAVSQLRIQEYLDDVSELDIPHSESQWHHIDVASLLDGTKIEGHELDPTTGSSLIFLPRSAMLCCPKSGGSTITLSTYCTAS
;
A
#
# COMPACT_ATOMS: atom_id res chain seq x y z
N MET A 1 20.50 -9.57 -0.03
CA MET A 1 19.45 -8.77 0.64
C MET A 1 20.13 -7.57 1.26
N SER A 2 19.93 -6.39 0.69
CA SER A 2 20.38 -5.15 1.31
C SER A 2 19.51 -4.82 2.52
N LYS A 3 20.06 -4.10 3.50
CA LYS A 3 19.29 -3.69 4.70
C LYS A 3 18.04 -2.89 4.33
N GLU A 4 18.09 -2.10 3.25
CA GLU A 4 16.94 -1.31 2.80
C GLU A 4 15.80 -2.16 2.23
N GLU A 5 16.10 -3.28 1.56
CA GLU A 5 15.07 -4.23 1.12
C GLU A 5 14.41 -4.90 2.33
N ALA A 6 15.20 -5.30 3.33
CA ALA A 6 14.64 -5.93 4.53
C ALA A 6 13.71 -4.99 5.30
N VAL A 7 14.05 -3.69 5.38
CA VAL A 7 13.18 -2.67 5.99
C VAL A 7 11.91 -2.47 5.17
N SER A 8 12.01 -2.40 3.85
CA SER A 8 10.84 -2.22 2.98
C SER A 8 9.89 -3.42 3.09
N GLN A 9 10.43 -4.64 3.11
CA GLN A 9 9.66 -5.87 3.28
C GLN A 9 8.97 -5.95 4.65
N LEU A 10 9.62 -5.46 5.72
CA LEU A 10 8.98 -5.34 7.03
C LEU A 10 7.79 -4.38 6.99
N ARG A 11 7.93 -3.23 6.32
CA ARG A 11 6.81 -2.27 6.16
C ARG A 11 5.65 -2.86 5.38
N ILE A 12 5.93 -3.64 4.34
CA ILE A 12 4.89 -4.36 3.58
C ILE A 12 4.14 -5.33 4.50
N GLN A 13 4.86 -6.08 5.33
CA GLN A 13 4.23 -7.01 6.28
C GLN A 13 3.38 -6.28 7.31
N GLU A 14 3.89 -5.21 7.92
CA GLU A 14 3.11 -4.37 8.85
C GLU A 14 1.82 -3.85 8.19
N TYR A 15 1.92 -3.38 6.96
CA TYR A 15 0.77 -2.93 6.17
C TYR A 15 -0.26 -4.04 5.93
N LEU A 16 0.18 -5.24 5.53
CA LEU A 16 -0.70 -6.36 5.25
C LEU A 16 -1.37 -6.91 6.52
N ASP A 17 -0.65 -6.89 7.64
CA ASP A 17 -1.21 -7.23 8.96
C ASP A 17 -2.29 -6.21 9.34
N ASP A 18 -2.02 -4.91 9.24
CA ASP A 18 -3.01 -3.87 9.53
C ASP A 18 -4.26 -3.99 8.62
N VAL A 19 -4.09 -4.33 7.34
CA VAL A 19 -5.21 -4.60 6.41
C VAL A 19 -5.99 -5.85 6.81
N SER A 20 -5.32 -6.87 7.35
CA SER A 20 -5.97 -8.08 7.84
C SER A 20 -6.77 -7.84 9.11
N GLU A 21 -6.38 -6.87 9.93
CA GLU A 21 -7.11 -6.44 11.12
C GLU A 21 -8.35 -5.60 10.81
N LEU A 22 -8.45 -5.06 9.59
CA LEU A 22 -9.63 -4.33 9.13
C LEU A 22 -10.80 -5.29 8.89
N ASP A 23 -11.99 -4.90 9.37
CA ASP A 23 -13.25 -5.61 9.12
C ASP A 23 -13.80 -5.30 7.71
N ILE A 24 -12.96 -5.49 6.70
CA ILE A 24 -13.29 -5.32 5.27
C ILE A 24 -13.62 -6.67 4.63
N PRO A 25 -14.39 -6.69 3.53
CA PRO A 25 -14.68 -7.91 2.80
C PRO A 25 -13.42 -8.66 2.39
N HIS A 26 -13.45 -9.99 2.48
CA HIS A 26 -12.30 -10.83 2.13
C HIS A 26 -11.75 -10.56 0.73
N SER A 27 -12.60 -10.22 -0.24
CA SER A 27 -12.18 -9.84 -1.59
C SER A 27 -11.33 -8.56 -1.63
N GLU A 28 -11.60 -7.59 -0.77
CA GLU A 28 -10.84 -6.34 -0.66
C GLU A 28 -9.49 -6.62 0.02
N SER A 29 -9.49 -7.34 1.14
CA SER A 29 -8.27 -7.76 1.83
C SER A 29 -7.37 -8.62 0.92
N GLN A 30 -7.95 -9.54 0.14
CA GLN A 30 -7.21 -10.37 -0.80
C GLN A 30 -6.55 -9.54 -1.91
N TRP A 31 -7.22 -8.52 -2.43
CA TRP A 31 -6.65 -7.61 -3.43
C TRP A 31 -5.43 -6.84 -2.87
N HIS A 32 -5.49 -6.41 -1.62
CA HIS A 32 -4.33 -5.81 -0.94
C HIS A 32 -3.16 -6.81 -0.81
N HIS A 33 -3.44 -8.05 -0.41
CA HIS A 33 -2.41 -9.09 -0.26
C HIS A 33 -1.81 -9.57 -1.57
N ILE A 34 -2.54 -9.48 -2.69
CA ILE A 34 -2.07 -9.96 -3.99
C ILE A 34 -1.54 -8.79 -4.83
N ASP A 35 -2.41 -7.88 -5.24
CA ASP A 35 -2.07 -6.82 -6.18
C ASP A 35 -1.15 -5.78 -5.55
N VAL A 36 -1.50 -5.29 -4.36
CA VAL A 36 -0.71 -4.24 -3.69
C VAL A 36 0.62 -4.82 -3.22
N ALA A 37 0.65 -5.99 -2.58
CA ALA A 37 1.92 -6.63 -2.21
C ALA A 37 2.83 -6.87 -3.42
N SER A 38 2.28 -7.32 -4.56
CA SER A 38 3.07 -7.52 -5.79
C SER A 38 3.57 -6.22 -6.41
N LEU A 39 2.84 -5.09 -6.25
CA LEU A 39 3.29 -3.76 -6.67
C LEU A 39 4.37 -3.19 -5.75
N LEU A 40 4.30 -3.54 -4.47
CA LEU A 40 5.26 -3.12 -3.47
C LEU A 40 6.53 -3.98 -3.47
N ASP A 41 6.46 -5.20 -4.00
CA ASP A 41 7.62 -6.07 -4.14
C ASP A 41 8.69 -5.40 -5.03
N GLY A 42 9.87 -5.17 -4.45
CA GLY A 42 10.96 -4.44 -5.11
C GLY A 42 10.86 -2.91 -5.04
N THR A 43 9.83 -2.36 -4.39
CA THR A 43 9.68 -0.91 -4.18
C THR A 43 10.00 -0.54 -2.73
N LYS A 44 10.74 0.56 -2.54
CA LYS A 44 11.04 1.08 -1.20
C LYS A 44 9.79 1.78 -0.65
N ILE A 45 9.33 1.36 0.53
CA ILE A 45 8.22 1.99 1.25
C ILE A 45 8.80 2.82 2.38
N GLU A 46 8.39 4.08 2.44
CA GLU A 46 8.74 4.98 3.55
C GLU A 46 7.69 4.89 4.67
N GLY A 47 6.42 4.65 4.32
CA GLY A 47 5.35 4.37 5.29
C GLY A 47 4.02 4.05 4.62
N HIS A 48 3.03 3.68 5.42
CA HIS A 48 1.65 3.44 5.00
C HIS A 48 0.67 4.04 6.01
N GLU A 49 -0.52 4.37 5.53
CA GLU A 49 -1.63 4.83 6.34
C GLU A 49 -2.90 4.14 5.85
N LEU A 50 -3.72 3.68 6.79
CA LEU A 50 -4.95 2.94 6.51
C LEU A 50 -6.12 3.69 7.11
N ASP A 51 -7.18 3.85 6.33
CA ASP A 51 -8.45 4.37 6.81
C ASP A 51 -9.37 3.21 7.24
N PRO A 52 -9.58 3.00 8.54
CA PRO A 52 -10.42 1.92 9.04
C PRO A 52 -11.90 2.07 8.69
N THR A 53 -12.32 3.27 8.27
CA THR A 53 -13.72 3.55 7.93
C THR A 53 -14.05 3.13 6.50
N THR A 54 -13.11 3.31 5.58
CA THR A 54 -13.34 3.06 4.15
C THR A 54 -12.59 1.85 3.60
N GLY A 55 -11.57 1.36 4.32
CA GLY A 55 -10.63 0.36 3.83
C GLY A 55 -9.60 0.94 2.85
N SER A 56 -9.55 2.27 2.68
CA SER A 56 -8.59 2.89 1.77
C SER A 56 -7.20 2.90 2.41
N SER A 57 -6.18 2.70 1.59
CA SER A 57 -4.80 2.74 2.05
C SER A 57 -3.94 3.71 1.24
N LEU A 58 -3.15 4.51 1.92
CA LEU A 58 -2.17 5.42 1.32
C LEU A 58 -0.77 4.91 1.62
N ILE A 59 -0.02 4.56 0.59
CA ILE A 59 1.36 4.07 0.70
C ILE A 59 2.30 5.16 0.22
N PHE A 60 3.25 5.54 1.07
CA PHE A 60 4.26 6.53 0.78
C PHE A 60 5.52 5.87 0.24
N LEU A 61 5.89 6.27 -0.98
CA LEU A 61 7.09 5.84 -1.68
C LEU A 61 8.08 7.03 -1.74
N PRO A 62 9.38 6.81 -1.95
CA PRO A 62 10.39 7.87 -1.93
C PRO A 62 10.13 9.05 -2.88
N ARG A 63 9.37 8.84 -3.96
CA ARG A 63 9.10 9.85 -5.00
C ARG A 63 7.63 9.96 -5.41
N SER A 64 6.75 9.23 -4.75
CA SER A 64 5.34 9.15 -5.10
C SER A 64 4.52 8.67 -3.92
N ALA A 65 3.22 8.88 -3.97
CA ALA A 65 2.29 8.20 -3.09
C ALA A 65 1.32 7.37 -3.92
N MET A 66 0.94 6.22 -3.37
CA MET A 66 -0.01 5.31 -3.98
C MET A 66 -1.25 5.27 -3.09
N LEU A 67 -2.38 5.75 -3.62
CA LEU A 67 -3.68 5.63 -2.95
C LEU A 67 -4.43 4.41 -3.53
N CYS A 68 -4.75 3.46 -2.66
CA CYS A 68 -5.51 2.26 -2.98
C CYS A 68 -6.88 2.34 -2.32
N CYS A 69 -7.94 2.40 -3.12
CA CYS A 69 -9.32 2.50 -2.62
C CYS A 69 -10.14 1.28 -3.07
N PRO A 70 -10.49 0.35 -2.17
CA PRO A 70 -11.23 -0.85 -2.57
C PRO A 70 -12.67 -0.53 -3.00
N LYS A 71 -13.31 0.47 -2.38
CA LYS A 71 -14.67 0.95 -2.71
C LYS A 71 -14.86 1.44 -4.15
N SER A 72 -13.80 1.85 -4.84
CA SER A 72 -13.87 2.30 -6.24
C SER A 72 -13.84 1.14 -7.26
N GLY A 73 -14.09 -0.09 -6.82
CA GLY A 73 -14.16 -1.27 -7.69
C GLY A 73 -12.87 -2.08 -7.76
N GLY A 74 -12.06 -2.07 -6.68
CA GLY A 74 -10.88 -2.93 -6.55
C GLY A 74 -9.84 -2.85 -7.67
N SER A 75 -9.80 -1.77 -8.47
CA SER A 75 -8.89 -1.67 -9.63
C SER A 75 -8.29 -0.29 -9.81
N THR A 76 -8.62 0.67 -8.93
CA THR A 76 -8.12 2.04 -9.08
C THR A 76 -7.02 2.29 -8.07
N ILE A 77 -5.78 2.22 -8.56
CA ILE A 77 -4.58 2.64 -7.84
C ILE A 77 -4.19 4.01 -8.39
N THR A 78 -4.31 5.05 -7.56
CA THR A 78 -3.93 6.40 -7.98
C THR A 78 -2.50 6.67 -7.54
N LEU A 79 -1.59 6.75 -8.51
CA LEU A 79 -0.22 7.20 -8.31
C LEU A 79 -0.18 8.73 -8.40
N SER A 80 0.03 9.37 -7.26
CA SER A 80 0.35 10.80 -7.23
C SER A 80 1.86 10.95 -7.18
N THR A 81 2.47 11.29 -8.33
CA THR A 81 3.87 11.73 -8.35
C THR A 81 3.93 13.16 -7.83
N TYR A 82 4.73 13.37 -6.79
CA TYR A 82 5.11 14.71 -6.38
C TYR A 82 5.97 15.29 -7.50
N CYS A 83 5.38 16.07 -8.41
CA CYS A 83 6.16 16.91 -9.31
C CYS A 83 6.92 17.90 -8.43
N THR A 84 8.18 17.59 -8.11
CA THR A 84 9.13 18.60 -7.64
C THR A 84 9.31 19.55 -8.80
N ALA A 85 8.58 20.67 -8.79
CA ALA A 85 8.84 21.80 -9.65
C ALA A 85 10.27 22.27 -9.35
N SER A 86 11.16 22.02 -10.31
CA SER A 86 12.54 22.50 -10.33
C SER A 86 12.62 24.02 -10.29
#